data_AF-A0A8J4V5F1-F1
#
_entry.id   AF-A0A8J4V5F1-F1
#
_cell.length_a   1.000
_cell.length_b   1.000
_cell.length_c   1.000
_cell.angle_alpha   90.00
_cell.angle_beta   90.00
_cell.angle_gamma   90.00
#
_symmetry.space_group_name_H-M   'P 1'
#
loop_
_entity.id
_entity.type
_entity.pdbx_description
1 polymer ?
#
loop_
_entity_poly.entity_id
_entity_poly.type
_entity_poly.pdbx_seq_one_letter_code
_entity_poly.pdbx_strand_id
1 'polypeptide(L)'
;MGAPLQVAAVVVRILSQLWKKPIVIEMGRIVTGADDPVVLHVSGGNTQVIAYSERRYQIFGETIDIAVGNCLDRFARVLILSNDPNPGYNIEQGVQCISSTMSISASGNDTSLLTAS
;
A
#
# COMPACT_ATOMS: atom_id res chain seq x y z
N MET A 1 -7.90 -8.60 15.23
CA MET A 1 -7.10 -7.55 14.57
C MET A 1 -7.80 -6.21 14.73
N GLY A 2 -7.47 -5.41 15.74
CA GLY A 2 -8.19 -4.16 16.00
C GLY A 2 -7.55 -3.27 17.07
N ALA A 3 -6.73 -3.83 17.95
CA ALA A 3 -6.05 -3.07 18.99
C ALA A 3 -5.22 -1.87 18.44
N PRO A 4 -4.43 -1.99 17.37
CA PRO A 4 -3.68 -0.84 16.83
C PRO A 4 -4.60 0.27 16.30
N LEU A 5 -5.68 -0.09 15.60
CA LEU A 5 -6.65 0.85 15.04
C LEU A 5 -7.45 1.55 16.14
N GLN A 6 -7.82 0.83 17.19
CA GLN A 6 -8.53 1.39 18.34
C GLN A 6 -7.66 2.40 19.09
N VAL A 7 -6.39 2.06 19.33
CA VAL A 7 -5.44 2.99 19.97
C VAL A 7 -5.27 4.24 19.11
N ALA A 8 -5.05 4.09 17.80
CA ALA A 8 -4.93 5.22 16.88
C ALA A 8 -6.19 6.10 16.87
N ALA A 9 -7.39 5.49 16.82
CA ALA A 9 -8.65 6.23 16.81
C ALA A 9 -8.87 7.03 18.10
N VAL A 10 -8.53 6.46 19.26
CA VAL A 10 -8.62 7.16 20.56
C VAL A 10 -7.64 8.35 20.59
N VAL A 11 -6.39 8.13 20.21
CA VAL A 11 -5.36 9.17 20.20
C VAL A 11 -5.73 10.31 19.25
N VAL A 12 -6.13 10.00 18.01
CA VAL A 12 -6.52 11.01 17.01
C VAL A 12 -7.73 11.82 17.50
N ARG A 13 -8.71 11.18 18.14
CA ARG A 13 -9.89 11.87 18.65
C ARG A 13 -9.55 12.83 19.80
N ILE A 14 -8.68 12.42 20.70
CA ILE A 14 -8.18 13.29 21.79
C ILE A 14 -7.42 14.49 21.22
N LEU A 15 -6.52 14.27 20.26
CA LEU A 15 -5.74 15.35 19.64
C LEU A 15 -6.63 16.33 18.87
N SER A 16 -7.63 15.83 18.14
CA SER A 16 -8.60 16.66 17.42
C SER A 16 -9.40 17.56 18.38
N GLN A 17 -9.83 17.02 19.53
CA GLN A 17 -10.53 17.79 20.55
C GLN A 17 -9.62 18.81 21.25
N LEU A 18 -8.37 18.43 21.54
CA LEU A 18 -7.40 19.28 22.22
C LEU A 18 -7.02 20.49 21.36
N TRP A 19 -6.78 20.28 20.06
CA TRP A 19 -6.33 21.33 19.14
C TRP A 19 -7.44 21.91 18.27
N LYS A 20 -8.69 21.46 18.45
CA LYS A 20 -9.88 21.89 17.70
C LYS A 20 -9.67 21.85 16.18
N LYS A 21 -8.92 20.85 15.68
CA LYS A 21 -8.68 20.65 14.25
C LYS A 21 -9.50 19.48 13.72
N PRO A 22 -10.12 19.61 12.53
CA PRO A 22 -10.87 18.51 11.92
C PRO A 22 -9.92 17.37 11.51
N ILE A 23 -10.43 16.15 11.58
CA ILE A 23 -9.73 14.96 11.10
C ILE A 23 -9.92 14.90 9.58
N VAL A 24 -8.82 14.82 8.84
CA VAL A 24 -8.81 14.80 7.37
C VAL A 24 -8.45 13.39 6.90
N ILE A 25 -9.24 12.86 5.96
CA ILE A 25 -9.07 11.49 5.44
C ILE A 25 -8.47 11.50 4.01
N GLU A 26 -8.65 12.58 3.25
CA GLU A 26 -8.18 12.69 1.85
C GLU A 26 -6.92 13.56 1.71
N MET A 27 -5.80 13.12 2.28
CA MET A 27 -4.55 13.88 2.19
C MET A 27 -4.04 14.00 0.75
N GLY A 28 -4.16 12.94 -0.07
CA GLY A 28 -3.65 12.91 -1.43
C GLY A 28 -4.25 14.01 -2.32
N ARG A 29 -5.58 14.14 -2.32
CA ARG A 29 -6.29 15.17 -3.08
C ARG A 29 -5.91 16.58 -2.65
N ILE A 30 -5.72 16.81 -1.34
CA ILE A 30 -5.34 18.12 -0.80
C ILE A 30 -3.92 18.52 -1.23
N VAL A 31 -2.99 17.56 -1.25
CA VAL A 31 -1.59 17.83 -1.58
C VAL A 31 -1.40 17.97 -3.09
N THR A 32 -2.05 17.13 -3.90
CA THR A 32 -1.85 17.13 -5.37
C THR A 32 -2.81 18.04 -6.12
N GLY A 33 -3.93 18.45 -5.50
CA GLY A 33 -4.97 19.25 -6.16
C GLY A 33 -5.72 18.50 -7.26
N ALA A 34 -5.66 17.17 -7.29
CA ALA A 34 -6.33 16.37 -8.31
C ALA A 34 -7.85 16.24 -8.03
N ASP A 35 -8.69 16.74 -8.94
CA ASP A 35 -10.15 16.70 -8.79
C ASP A 35 -10.72 15.27 -8.87
N ASP A 36 -10.34 14.52 -9.91
CA ASP A 36 -10.81 13.15 -10.16
C ASP A 36 -9.65 12.15 -10.39
N PRO A 37 -8.88 11.81 -9.33
CA PRO A 37 -7.75 10.91 -9.46
C PRO A 37 -8.19 9.43 -9.42
N VAL A 38 -7.60 8.64 -10.32
CA VAL A 38 -7.47 7.20 -10.12
C VAL A 38 -6.27 6.97 -9.20
N VAL A 39 -6.52 6.44 -8.01
CA VAL A 39 -5.54 6.23 -6.95
C VAL A 39 -5.12 4.76 -6.92
N LEU A 40 -3.85 4.50 -7.20
CA LEU A 40 -3.24 3.21 -6.92
C LEU A 40 -2.72 3.20 -5.48
N HIS A 41 -3.41 2.50 -4.60
CA HIS A 41 -3.03 2.34 -3.19
C HIS A 41 -2.17 1.10 -3.01
N VAL A 42 -0.84 1.29 -2.91
CA VAL A 42 0.11 0.23 -2.60
C VAL A 42 0.65 0.43 -1.18
N SER A 43 0.48 -0.56 -0.33
CA SER A 43 1.02 -0.61 1.02
C SER A 43 1.54 -2.01 1.34
N GLY A 44 2.15 -2.16 2.52
CA GLY A 44 2.57 -3.47 3.02
C GLY A 44 1.40 -4.44 3.23
N GLY A 45 0.16 -3.96 3.35
CA GLY A 45 -1.01 -4.81 3.61
C GLY A 45 -2.06 -4.80 2.50
N ASN A 46 -2.02 -3.81 1.59
CA ASN A 46 -3.05 -3.60 0.59
C ASN A 46 -2.42 -3.25 -0.76
N THR A 47 -3.04 -3.70 -1.85
CA THR A 47 -2.73 -3.25 -3.21
C THR A 47 -4.04 -3.15 -3.96
N GLN A 48 -4.53 -1.93 -4.15
CA GLN A 48 -5.88 -1.66 -4.66
C GLN A 48 -5.86 -0.47 -5.62
N VAL A 49 -6.65 -0.55 -6.69
CA VAL A 49 -6.94 0.56 -7.60
C VAL A 49 -8.28 1.15 -7.21
N ILE A 50 -8.28 2.41 -6.77
CA ILE A 50 -9.47 3.11 -6.28
C ILE A 50 -9.73 4.29 -7.20
N ALA A 51 -10.94 4.46 -7.70
CA ALA A 51 -11.31 5.69 -8.39
C ALA A 51 -12.66 6.21 -7.90
N TYR A 52 -12.89 7.50 -8.10
CA TYR A 52 -14.14 8.13 -7.73
C TYR A 52 -15.16 7.91 -8.86
N SER A 53 -16.25 7.20 -8.57
CA SER A 53 -17.31 6.92 -9.54
C SER A 53 -18.66 6.93 -8.84
N GLU A 54 -19.70 7.42 -9.50
CA GLU A 54 -21.06 7.49 -8.94
C GLU A 54 -21.14 8.19 -7.57
N ARG A 55 -20.35 9.26 -7.38
CA ARG A 55 -20.25 10.02 -6.13
C ARG A 55 -19.70 9.24 -4.93
N ARG A 56 -19.02 8.10 -5.16
CA ARG A 56 -18.39 7.29 -4.12
C ARG A 56 -17.01 6.81 -4.59
N TYR A 57 -16.14 6.46 -3.64
CA TYR A 57 -14.91 5.75 -3.96
C TYR A 57 -15.23 4.29 -4.22
N GLN A 58 -14.84 3.80 -5.39
CA GLN A 58 -15.01 2.40 -5.81
C GLN A 58 -13.65 1.77 -6.03
N ILE A 59 -13.51 0.51 -5.60
CA ILE A 59 -12.33 -0.31 -5.88
C ILE A 59 -12.56 -0.94 -7.26
N PHE A 60 -11.69 -0.60 -8.21
CA PHE A 60 -11.75 -1.10 -9.59
C PHE A 60 -10.93 -2.39 -9.78
N GLY A 61 -9.98 -2.64 -8.89
CA GLY A 61 -9.14 -3.83 -8.90
C GLY A 61 -8.39 -3.98 -7.59
N GLU A 62 -8.23 -5.22 -7.13
CA GLU A 62 -7.49 -5.55 -5.91
C GLU A 62 -6.54 -6.73 -6.16
N THR A 63 -5.50 -6.85 -5.35
CA THR A 63 -4.70 -8.08 -5.31
C THR A 63 -5.50 -9.23 -4.70
N ILE A 64 -5.53 -10.38 -5.37
CA ILE A 64 -6.31 -11.54 -4.90
C ILE A 64 -5.58 -12.27 -3.77
N ASP A 65 -4.25 -12.23 -3.75
CA ASP A 65 -3.44 -13.10 -2.89
C ASP A 65 -2.72 -12.32 -1.79
N ILE A 66 -1.79 -11.46 -2.21
CA ILE A 66 -0.84 -10.80 -1.32
C ILE A 66 -0.57 -9.40 -1.85
N ALA A 67 -0.54 -8.42 -0.95
CA ALA A 67 -0.10 -7.08 -1.28
C ALA A 67 1.35 -7.09 -1.78
N VAL A 68 1.64 -6.26 -2.77
CA VAL A 68 2.98 -6.16 -3.37
C VAL A 68 4.02 -5.81 -2.30
N GLY A 69 3.68 -4.93 -1.35
CA GLY A 69 4.57 -4.58 -0.24
C GLY A 69 4.90 -5.75 0.69
N ASN A 70 3.92 -6.63 0.98
CA ASN A 70 4.17 -7.86 1.77
C ASN A 70 5.00 -8.88 0.99
N CYS A 71 4.77 -8.96 -0.33
CA CYS A 71 5.54 -9.83 -1.21
C CYS A 71 7.02 -9.43 -1.22
N LEU A 72 7.30 -8.13 -1.33
CA LEU A 72 8.65 -7.60 -1.25
C LEU A 72 9.28 -7.84 0.13
N ASP A 73 8.56 -7.62 1.23
CA ASP A 73 9.05 -7.93 2.58
C ASP A 73 9.41 -9.42 2.74
N ARG A 74 8.54 -10.32 2.25
CA ARG A 74 8.80 -11.77 2.22
C ARG A 74 10.05 -12.11 1.42
N PHE A 75 10.22 -11.50 0.25
CA PHE A 75 11.38 -11.69 -0.61
C PHE A 75 12.67 -11.21 0.06
N ALA A 76 12.68 -10.01 0.64
CA ALA A 76 13.82 -9.49 1.41
C ALA A 76 14.21 -10.43 2.56
N ARG A 77 13.22 -10.99 3.28
CA ARG A 77 13.48 -11.94 4.38
C ARG A 77 14.12 -13.23 3.90
N VAL A 78 13.69 -13.78 2.76
CA VAL A 78 14.32 -14.97 2.17
C VAL A 78 15.79 -14.70 1.80
N LEU A 79 16.08 -13.50 1.31
CA LEU A 79 17.43 -13.07 0.98
C LEU A 79 18.25 -12.57 2.18
N ILE A 80 17.70 -12.59 3.40
CA ILE A 80 18.34 -12.10 4.63
C ILE A 80 18.80 -10.63 4.45
N LEU A 81 18.02 -9.83 3.73
CA LEU A 81 18.28 -8.41 3.56
C LEU A 81 17.88 -7.64 4.83
N SER A 82 18.68 -6.63 5.19
CA SER A 82 18.37 -5.75 6.32
C SER A 82 17.09 -4.97 6.05
N ASN A 83 16.33 -4.72 7.12
CA ASN A 83 15.09 -3.95 7.06
C ASN A 83 15.31 -2.43 7.19
N ASP A 84 16.55 -2.00 7.42
CA ASP A 84 16.94 -0.60 7.60
C ASP A 84 17.52 -0.04 6.28
N PRO A 85 17.03 1.08 5.73
CA PRO A 85 15.94 1.97 6.20
C PRO A 85 14.52 1.49 5.88
N ASN A 86 14.36 0.66 4.84
CA ASN A 86 13.18 -0.15 4.57
C ASN A 86 13.60 -1.29 3.61
N PRO A 87 12.88 -2.42 3.57
CA PRO A 87 13.31 -3.59 2.80
C PRO A 87 13.17 -3.35 1.29
N GLY A 88 12.21 -2.51 0.87
CA GLY A 88 12.01 -2.13 -0.53
C GLY A 88 13.23 -1.43 -1.12
N TYR A 89 13.82 -0.48 -0.40
CA TYR A 89 15.01 0.24 -0.82
C TYR A 89 16.21 -0.70 -1.03
N ASN A 90 16.43 -1.63 -0.11
CA ASN A 90 17.54 -2.59 -0.20
C ASN A 90 17.33 -3.60 -1.35
N ILE A 91 16.08 -3.98 -1.63
CA ILE A 91 15.74 -4.78 -2.83
C ILE A 91 16.01 -3.96 -4.10
N GLU A 92 15.57 -2.71 -4.19
CA GLU A 92 15.77 -1.84 -5.35
C GLU A 92 17.26 -1.68 -5.69
N GLN A 93 18.11 -1.50 -4.67
CA GLN A 93 19.57 -1.45 -4.86
C GLN A 93 20.15 -2.81 -5.31
N GLY A 94 19.63 -3.92 -4.78
CA GLY A 94 20.07 -5.27 -5.14
C GLY A 94 19.63 -5.72 -6.54
N VAL A 95 18.48 -5.26 -7.02
CA VAL A 95 17.91 -5.61 -8.34
C VAL A 95 18.75 -5.06 -9.49
N GLN A 96 19.47 -3.95 -9.31
CA GLN A 96 20.45 -3.50 -10.30
C GLN A 96 21.58 -4.51 -10.54
N CYS A 97 21.83 -5.41 -9.58
CA CYS A 97 22.85 -6.46 -9.67
C CYS A 97 22.30 -7.86 -10.01
N ILE A 98 20.99 -8.10 -9.94
CA ILE A 98 20.39 -9.44 -10.01
C ILE A 98 19.52 -9.58 -11.28
N SER A 99 19.87 -10.54 -12.15
CA SER A 99 19.17 -10.83 -13.41
C SER A 99 17.91 -11.71 -13.26
N SER A 100 17.47 -11.97 -12.04
CA SER A 100 16.32 -12.84 -11.74
C SER A 100 15.00 -12.08 -11.94
N THR A 101 14.20 -12.50 -12.92
CA THR A 101 12.90 -11.85 -13.22
C THR A 101 11.79 -12.46 -12.36
N MET A 102 11.03 -11.61 -11.66
CA MET A 102 9.80 -12.02 -10.97
C MET A 102 8.60 -11.83 -11.90
N SER A 103 7.82 -12.90 -12.13
CA SER A 103 6.62 -12.85 -12.97
C SER A 103 5.39 -12.48 -12.14
N ILE A 104 4.66 -11.45 -12.58
CA ILE A 104 3.36 -11.06 -12.00
C ILE A 104 2.27 -11.53 -12.97
N SER A 105 1.23 -12.20 -12.46
CA SER A 105 0.07 -12.59 -13.26
C SER A 105 -1.06 -11.58 -13.04
N ALA A 106 -1.68 -11.11 -14.11
CA ALA A 106 -2.84 -10.24 -14.03
C ALA A 106 -4.00 -10.89 -14.81
N SER A 107 -5.17 -10.94 -14.20
CA SER A 107 -6.40 -11.42 -14.84
C SER A 107 -7.46 -10.34 -14.71
N GLY A 108 -7.64 -9.55 -15.79
CA GLY A 108 -8.51 -8.37 -15.75
C GLY A 108 -7.89 -7.25 -14.90
N ASN A 109 -8.68 -6.65 -14.02
CA ASN A 109 -8.21 -5.62 -13.08
C ASN A 109 -7.62 -6.20 -11.79
N ASP A 110 -7.72 -7.51 -11.60
CA ASP A 110 -7.22 -8.18 -10.41
C ASP A 110 -5.84 -8.79 -10.68
N THR A 111 -4.96 -8.67 -9.68
CA THR A 111 -3.57 -9.12 -9.79
C THR A 111 -3.30 -10.26 -8.82
N SER A 112 -2.58 -11.29 -9.30
CA SER A 112 -2.14 -12.44 -8.52
C SER A 112 -0.63 -12.61 -8.67
N LEU A 113 0.06 -12.84 -7.55
CA LEU A 113 1.51 -13.00 -7.53
C LEU A 113 1.82 -14.50 -7.57
N LEU A 114 2.05 -15.02 -8.78
CA LEU A 114 2.57 -16.37 -8.95
C LEU A 114 4.05 -16.40 -8.54
N THR A 115 4.36 -17.11 -7.47
CA THR A 115 5.74 -17.33 -7.04
C THR A 115 6.53 -18.03 -8.14
N ALA A 116 7.64 -17.41 -8.56
CA ALA A 116 8.57 -17.99 -9.53
C ALA A 116 9.00 -19.40 -9.08
N SER A 117 8.81 -20.38 -9.96
CA SER A 117 9.28 -21.76 -9.80
C SER A 117 10.76 -21.88 -10.13
#